data_AF-A0A843C0C0-F1
#
_entry.id   AF-A0A843C0C0-F1
#
_cell.length_a   1.000
_cell.length_b   1.000
_cell.length_c   1.000
_cell.angle_alpha   90.00
_cell.angle_beta   90.00
_cell.angle_gamma   90.00
#
_symmetry.space_group_name_H-M   'P 1'
#
loop_
_entity.id
_entity.type
_entity.pdbx_description
1 polymer ?
#
loop_
_entity_poly.entity_id
_entity_poly.type
_entity_poly.pdbx_seq_one_letter_code
_entity_poly.pdbx_strand_id
1 'polypeptide(L)'
;MSKEKDVYVPSSVILEFDLEMKAHGYTPEERRLTWEDMLVKIPPNKVLPPTPSSFAEVPRLETELTYFDAIITCMSKELEASVVTADKGLKVKTCW
;
A
#
# COMPACT_ATOMS: atom_id res chain seq x y z
N MET A 1 -11.07 -6.44 26.59
CA MET A 1 -11.60 -5.82 25.35
C MET A 1 -10.53 -5.97 24.29
N SER A 2 -10.79 -6.74 23.23
CA SER A 2 -9.90 -6.76 22.06
C SER A 2 -9.93 -5.36 21.46
N LYS A 3 -8.83 -4.59 21.53
CA LYS A 3 -8.69 -3.41 20.66
C LYS A 3 -8.79 -3.94 19.24
N GLU A 4 -9.85 -3.60 18.51
CA GLU A 4 -9.86 -3.77 17.06
C GLU A 4 -8.56 -3.15 16.55
N LYS A 5 -7.75 -3.94 15.84
CA LYS A 5 -6.53 -3.42 15.24
C LYS A 5 -6.96 -2.40 14.20
N ASP A 6 -6.43 -1.20 14.30
CA ASP A 6 -6.73 -0.17 13.32
C ASP A 6 -5.96 -0.48 12.03
N VAL A 7 -6.68 -0.70 10.92
CA VAL A 7 -6.12 -1.15 9.64
C VAL A 7 -6.30 -0.06 8.60
N TYR A 8 -5.24 0.23 7.87
CA TYR A 8 -5.18 1.29 6.88
C TYR A 8 -4.59 0.80 5.56
N VAL A 9 -4.89 1.51 4.48
CA VAL A 9 -4.38 1.25 3.14
C VAL A 9 -3.61 2.49 2.65
N PRO A 10 -2.29 2.38 2.37
CA PRO A 10 -1.57 3.46 1.73
C PRO A 10 -2.17 3.79 0.35
N SER A 11 -2.30 5.07 -0.01
CA SER A 11 -2.82 5.45 -1.33
C SER A 11 -1.90 4.99 -2.47
N SER A 12 -0.61 4.74 -2.20
CA SER A 12 0.30 4.10 -3.14
C SER A 12 -0.14 2.69 -3.53
N VAL A 13 -0.70 1.90 -2.60
CA VAL A 13 -1.23 0.55 -2.87
C VAL A 13 -2.46 0.62 -3.76
N ILE A 14 -3.31 1.65 -3.58
CA ILE A 14 -4.46 1.87 -4.46
C ILE A 14 -4.00 2.13 -5.90
N LEU A 15 -2.99 2.97 -6.07
CA LEU A 15 -2.41 3.27 -7.38
C LEU A 15 -1.74 2.03 -7.99
N GLU A 16 -0.91 1.33 -7.22
CA GLU A 16 -0.24 0.10 -7.67
C GLU A 16 -1.26 -0.95 -8.12
N PHE A 17 -2.30 -1.20 -7.32
CA PHE A 17 -3.33 -2.17 -7.65
C PHE A 17 -4.07 -1.82 -8.95
N ASP A 18 -4.36 -0.54 -9.19
CA ASP A 18 -4.96 -0.09 -10.46
C ASP A 18 -4.03 -0.29 -11.66
N LEU A 19 -2.74 0.00 -11.50
CA LEU A 19 -1.71 -0.21 -12.51
C LEU A 19 -1.53 -1.70 -12.82
N GLU A 20 -1.55 -2.55 -11.81
CA GLU A 20 -1.46 -4.01 -11.95
C GLU A 20 -2.65 -4.57 -12.71
N MET A 21 -3.88 -4.17 -12.38
CA MET A 21 -5.07 -4.56 -13.15
C MET A 21 -4.93 -4.17 -14.62
N LYS A 22 -4.50 -2.92 -14.88
CA LYS A 22 -4.27 -2.42 -16.24
C LYS A 22 -3.19 -3.23 -16.97
N ALA A 23 -2.08 -3.55 -16.30
CA ALA A 23 -0.97 -4.31 -16.88
C ALA A 23 -1.38 -5.77 -17.20
N HIS A 24 -2.29 -6.33 -16.41
CA HIS A 24 -2.82 -7.70 -16.58
C HIS A 24 -4.02 -7.78 -17.54
N GLY A 25 -4.32 -6.71 -18.28
CA GLY A 25 -5.30 -6.73 -19.35
C GLY A 25 -6.75 -6.53 -18.91
N TYR A 26 -7.00 -6.06 -17.68
CA TYR A 26 -8.35 -5.69 -17.27
C TYR A 26 -8.87 -4.54 -18.14
N THR A 27 -10.09 -4.70 -18.62
CA THR A 27 -10.82 -3.67 -19.36
C THR A 27 -11.15 -2.47 -18.47
N PRO A 28 -11.45 -1.29 -19.06
CA PRO A 28 -11.90 -0.14 -18.28
C PRO A 28 -13.12 -0.43 -17.41
N GLU A 29 -14.05 -1.25 -17.91
CA GLU A 29 -15.27 -1.61 -17.19
C GLU A 29 -14.99 -2.56 -16.01
N GLU A 30 -14.14 -3.57 -16.19
CA GLU A 30 -13.73 -4.46 -15.08
C GLU A 30 -13.02 -3.68 -13.97
N ARG A 31 -12.16 -2.71 -14.33
CA ARG A 31 -11.52 -1.83 -13.36
C ARG A 31 -12.54 -0.97 -12.61
N ARG A 32 -13.53 -0.38 -13.33
CA ARG A 32 -14.62 0.40 -12.71
C ARG A 32 -15.40 -0.46 -11.70
N LEU A 33 -15.87 -1.64 -12.12
CA LEU A 33 -16.63 -2.55 -11.28
C LEU A 33 -15.83 -3.02 -10.05
N THR A 34 -14.53 -3.30 -10.24
CA THR A 34 -13.63 -3.66 -9.14
C THR A 34 -13.54 -2.53 -8.12
N TRP A 35 -13.35 -1.28 -8.57
CA TRP A 35 -13.28 -0.14 -7.65
C TRP A 35 -14.61 0.17 -6.96
N GLU A 36 -15.75 -0.01 -7.64
CA GLU A 36 -17.07 0.13 -7.02
C GLU A 36 -17.30 -0.87 -5.89
N ASP A 37 -16.88 -2.13 -6.07
CA ASP A 37 -16.94 -3.15 -5.03
C ASP A 37 -16.01 -2.84 -3.82
N MET A 38 -14.92 -2.08 -4.04
CA MET A 38 -13.99 -1.68 -2.99
C MET A 38 -14.46 -0.48 -2.15
N LEU A 39 -15.42 0.32 -2.62
CA LEU A 39 -15.89 1.54 -1.91
C LEU A 39 -16.40 1.26 -0.49
N VAL A 40 -17.03 0.11 -0.28
CA VAL A 40 -17.55 -0.30 1.04
C VAL A 40 -16.47 -0.95 1.92
N LYS A 41 -15.35 -1.38 1.33
CA LYS A 41 -14.26 -2.09 2.02
C LYS A 41 -13.14 -1.16 2.46
N ILE A 42 -12.86 -0.12 1.68
CA ILE A 42 -11.83 0.89 1.98
C ILE A 42 -12.51 2.26 2.08
N PRO A 43 -13.03 2.61 3.27
CA PRO A 43 -13.61 3.92 3.46
C PRO A 43 -12.51 5.00 3.39
N PRO A 44 -12.82 6.24 2.93
CA PRO A 44 -11.80 7.26 2.67
C PRO A 44 -10.89 7.60 3.86
N ASN A 45 -11.42 7.52 5.08
CA ASN A 45 -10.65 7.78 6.31
C ASN A 45 -9.68 6.65 6.70
N LYS A 46 -9.67 5.54 5.96
CA LYS A 46 -8.68 4.46 6.11
C LYS A 46 -7.59 4.50 5.04
N VAL A 47 -7.63 5.49 4.14
CA VAL A 47 -6.60 5.70 3.13
C VAL A 47 -5.56 6.68 3.66
N LEU A 48 -4.29 6.26 3.68
CA LEU A 48 -3.18 7.09 4.17
C LEU A 48 -2.36 7.63 2.99
N PRO A 49 -2.14 8.95 2.88
CA PRO A 49 -1.28 9.51 1.86
C PRO A 49 0.21 9.31 2.23
N PRO A 50 1.09 9.03 1.25
CA PRO A 50 2.52 9.16 1.47
C PRO A 50 2.88 10.62 1.73
N THR A 51 3.89 10.84 2.57
CA THR A 51 4.40 12.15 2.95
C THR A 51 5.71 12.44 2.23
N PRO A 52 6.11 13.72 2.05
CA PRO A 52 7.43 14.06 1.53
C PRO A 52 8.59 13.42 2.32
N SER A 53 8.44 13.25 3.64
CA SER A 53 9.42 12.55 4.48
C SER A 53 9.56 11.09 4.10
N SER A 54 8.45 10.38 3.89
CA SER A 54 8.51 8.99 3.43
C SER A 54 9.22 8.87 2.07
N PHE A 55 8.96 9.80 1.13
CA PHE A 55 9.61 9.83 -0.18
C PHE A 55 11.10 10.17 -0.14
N ALA A 56 11.54 11.00 0.80
CA ALA A 56 12.96 11.34 0.94
C ALA A 56 13.83 10.10 1.22
N GLU A 57 13.27 9.08 1.88
CA GLU A 57 13.95 7.83 2.21
C GLU A 57 13.83 6.74 1.14
N VAL A 58 12.86 6.86 0.21
CA VAL A 58 12.60 5.84 -0.82
C VAL A 58 13.83 5.50 -1.68
N PRO A 59 14.62 6.46 -2.21
CA PRO A 59 15.78 6.16 -3.06
C PRO A 59 16.83 5.26 -2.39
N ARG A 60 16.90 5.28 -1.05
CA ARG A 60 17.81 4.42 -0.28
C ARG A 60 17.39 2.96 -0.30
N LEU A 61 16.10 2.68 -0.48
CA LEU A 61 15.52 1.34 -0.44
C LEU A 61 15.31 0.74 -1.83
N GLU A 62 15.26 1.56 -2.89
CA GLU A 62 15.07 1.11 -4.27
C GLU A 62 16.16 0.16 -4.79
N THR A 63 17.37 0.17 -4.18
CA THR A 63 18.42 -0.79 -4.53
C THR A 63 18.07 -2.22 -4.14
N GLU A 64 17.09 -2.41 -3.27
CA GLU A 64 16.75 -3.70 -2.68
C GLU A 64 15.26 -4.05 -2.74
N LEU A 65 14.40 -3.10 -3.13
CA LEU A 65 12.95 -3.21 -3.16
C LEU A 65 12.40 -2.61 -4.44
N THR A 66 11.22 -3.05 -4.86
CA THR A 66 10.47 -2.34 -5.89
C THR A 66 10.09 -0.94 -5.40
N TYR A 67 9.79 -0.04 -6.33
CA TYR A 67 9.43 1.34 -5.98
C TYR A 67 8.24 1.43 -5.00
N PHE A 68 7.19 0.66 -5.25
CA PHE A 68 6.00 0.65 -4.38
C PHE A 68 6.29 -0.02 -3.02
N ASP A 69 7.05 -1.12 -3.00
CA ASP A 69 7.49 -1.74 -1.74
C ASP A 69 8.36 -0.80 -0.89
N ALA A 70 9.22 0.00 -1.53
CA ALA A 70 10.02 1.01 -0.86
C ALA A 70 9.14 2.10 -0.23
N ILE A 71 8.12 2.59 -0.95
CA ILE A 71 7.15 3.56 -0.41
C ILE A 71 6.41 2.96 0.80
N ILE A 72 5.87 1.74 0.67
CA ILE A 72 5.14 1.05 1.74
C ILE A 72 6.04 0.88 2.96
N THR A 73 7.30 0.48 2.75
CA THR A 73 8.28 0.32 3.83
C THR A 73 8.55 1.64 4.55
N CYS A 74 8.83 2.72 3.82
CA CYS A 74 9.07 4.04 4.39
C CYS A 74 7.87 4.55 5.18
N MET A 75 6.65 4.43 4.62
CA MET A 75 5.42 4.81 5.32
C MET A 75 5.20 3.98 6.58
N SER A 76 5.42 2.66 6.52
CA SER A 76 5.26 1.78 7.70
C SER A 76 6.20 2.17 8.83
N LYS A 77 7.44 2.55 8.50
CA LYS A 77 8.44 3.00 9.46
C LYS A 77 8.06 4.34 10.08
N GLU A 78 7.62 5.30 9.26
CA GLU A 78 7.19 6.63 9.72
C GLU A 78 5.98 6.56 10.67
N LEU A 79 5.07 5.63 10.41
CA LEU A 79 3.83 5.46 11.16
C LEU A 79 3.94 4.44 12.30
N GLU A 80 5.12 3.85 12.51
CA GLU A 80 5.34 2.74 13.45
C GLU A 80 4.32 1.60 13.27
N ALA A 81 3.98 1.31 12.02
CA ALA A 81 2.95 0.36 11.63
C ALA A 81 3.55 -0.97 11.16
N SER A 82 2.85 -2.07 11.43
CA SER A 82 3.17 -3.38 10.85
C SER A 82 2.50 -3.54 9.48
N VAL A 83 3.25 -4.06 8.50
CA VAL A 83 2.70 -4.33 7.15
C VAL A 83 2.13 -5.74 7.07
N VAL A 84 0.91 -5.85 6.53
CA VAL A 84 0.30 -7.14 6.16
C VAL A 84 0.51 -7.33 4.66
N THR A 85 1.32 -8.33 4.31
CA THR A 85 1.68 -8.63 2.92
C THR A 85 1.85 -10.13 2.70
N ALA A 86 1.54 -10.59 1.49
CA ALA A 86 1.86 -11.94 1.03
C ALA A 86 3.32 -12.06 0.55
N ASP A 87 3.98 -10.93 0.24
CA ASP A 87 5.39 -10.93 -0.13
C ASP A 87 6.28 -11.20 1.09
N LYS A 88 6.99 -12.32 1.05
CA LYS A 88 7.91 -12.73 2.11
C LYS A 88 9.13 -11.81 2.18
N GLY A 89 9.54 -11.20 1.06
CA GLY A 89 10.67 -10.26 1.02
C GLY A 89 10.39 -8.99 1.81
N LEU A 90 9.24 -8.36 1.54
CA LEU A 90 8.79 -7.16 2.25
C LEU A 90 8.55 -7.40 3.76
N LYS A 91 8.03 -8.57 4.14
CA LYS A 91 7.71 -8.91 5.55
C LYS A 91 8.92 -8.80 6.49
N VAL A 92 10.12 -9.11 6.01
CA VAL A 92 11.36 -9.04 6.80
C VAL A 92 11.75 -7.59 7.12
N LYS A 93 11.34 -6.62 6.28
CA LYS A 93 11.74 -5.20 6.39
C LYS A 93 10.73 -4.29 7.06
N THR A 94 9.60 -4.83 7.51
CA THR A 94 8.42 -4.07 7.96
C THR A 94 7.87 -4.52 9.32
N CYS A 95 8.66 -5.29 10.06
CA CYS A 95 8.39 -5.65 11.46
C CYS A 95 9.21 -4.72 12.36
N TRP A 96 8.54 -3.73 12.95
CA TRP A 96 9.10 -2.71 13.84
C TRP A 96 8.68 -2.98 15.29
#